data_AF-A0A101J0W7-F1
#
_entry.id   AF-A0A101J0W7-F1
#
_cell.length_a   1.000
_cell.length_b   1.000
_cell.length_c   1.000
_cell.angle_alpha   90.00
_cell.angle_beta   90.00
_cell.angle_gamma   90.00
#
_symmetry.space_group_name_H-M   'P 1'
#
loop_
_entity.id
_entity.type
_entity.pdbx_description
1 polymer ?
#
loop_
_entity_poly.entity_id
_entity_poly.type
_entity_poly.pdbx_seq_one_letter_code
_entity_poly.pdbx_strand_id
1 'polypeptide(L)'
;MDDDYEPEVLIEVQNLSKIFGGKPERALQMLRDGKTKDEILEKTGQTVGLNNISFQVFRGEIFVLMGLSGCGKSTLLRCLNRLIDPTEGSIVIGGDDIVAMNDDEIREFRRTKAGMIFQNFALLPHRNVLDNVAFGLEIQGINLEERHTKAGEALKMVGLAGYEQSMPDQLSGGMKQRVGLARALASDAEILLMDEAFSALDPLIRRDMQDELVELQERLNKTIIFVTHDLDEALKLGSRIALMKDGKIIQVGTSEEILMNPSNDYVERFVADVDMTRVLTAQDVMKKADPIISCRSGPRLAARLMKEYGISSLFVVTQHRQLKGIVFIDDVVEAVKKDLTTLEEIVINDLTTIDLTTPLGDIIPIIADSKYPLPVVDQDGKLKGIIVRGSVLSALARKESEPIVA
;
A
#
# COMPACT_ATOMS: atom_id res chain seq x y z
N MET A 1 18.48 5.84 16.32
CA MET A 1 17.44 5.65 17.34
C MET A 1 16.28 5.15 16.53
N ASP A 2 16.18 3.83 16.46
CA ASP A 2 15.01 3.17 15.89
C ASP A 2 13.99 3.25 17.03
N ASP A 3 13.06 4.21 16.94
CA ASP A 3 11.88 4.18 17.79
C ASP A 3 11.07 2.95 17.33
N ASP A 4 10.93 1.96 18.21
CA ASP A 4 9.96 0.86 18.11
C ASP A 4 8.55 1.47 18.14
N TYR A 5 8.17 2.14 17.06
CA TYR A 5 6.84 2.69 16.87
C TYR A 5 5.93 1.53 16.45
N GLU A 6 5.34 0.85 17.44
CA GLU A 6 4.26 -0.08 17.13
C GLU A 6 3.11 0.72 16.50
N PRO A 7 2.69 0.39 15.27
CA PRO A 7 1.65 1.14 14.58
C PRO A 7 0.32 1.03 15.34
N GLU A 8 -0.32 2.16 15.63
CA GLU A 8 -1.60 2.23 16.34
C GLU A 8 -2.72 1.60 15.48
N VAL A 9 -3.38 0.57 15.99
CA VAL A 9 -4.55 -0.05 15.35
C VAL A 9 -5.74 0.91 15.47
N LEU A 10 -6.25 1.37 14.32
CA LEU A 10 -7.44 2.22 14.26
C LEU A 10 -8.71 1.41 14.06
N ILE A 11 -8.67 0.41 13.18
CA ILE A 11 -9.82 -0.45 12.86
C ILE A 11 -9.44 -1.89 13.16
N GLU A 12 -10.25 -2.55 13.96
CA GLU A 12 -10.12 -3.97 14.25
C GLU A 12 -11.43 -4.69 13.90
N VAL A 13 -11.32 -5.68 13.02
CA VAL A 13 -12.45 -6.54 12.62
C VAL A 13 -12.17 -7.94 13.12
N GLN A 14 -13.14 -8.55 13.81
CA GLN A 14 -13.00 -9.90 14.34
C GLN A 14 -14.20 -10.78 13.98
N ASN A 15 -13.90 -11.92 13.34
CA ASN A 15 -14.84 -13.00 13.01
C ASN A 15 -16.11 -12.51 12.30
N LEU A 16 -15.96 -11.51 11.42
CA LEU A 16 -17.08 -10.85 10.77
C LEU A 16 -17.66 -11.74 9.67
N SER A 17 -18.95 -12.05 9.77
CA SER A 17 -19.69 -12.78 8.74
C SER A 17 -20.96 -12.02 8.35
N LYS A 18 -21.34 -12.15 7.08
CA LYS A 18 -22.57 -11.57 6.55
C LYS A 18 -23.27 -12.57 5.65
N ILE A 19 -24.50 -12.90 6.01
CA ILE A 19 -25.41 -13.72 5.21
C ILE A 19 -26.59 -12.85 4.76
N PHE A 20 -26.89 -12.92 3.47
CA PHE A 20 -28.06 -12.29 2.88
C PHE A 20 -29.21 -13.29 2.76
N GLY A 21 -30.44 -12.83 3.02
CA GLY A 21 -31.65 -13.66 3.01
C GLY A 21 -32.35 -13.65 4.38
N GLY A 22 -33.51 -14.31 4.44
CA GLY A 22 -34.45 -14.13 5.57
C GLY A 22 -34.19 -14.96 6.84
N LYS A 23 -33.29 -15.95 6.84
CA LYS A 23 -33.06 -16.86 8.00
C LYS A 23 -31.58 -17.17 8.22
N PRO A 24 -30.75 -16.17 8.54
CA PRO A 24 -29.29 -16.31 8.48
C PRO A 24 -28.70 -17.36 9.43
N GLU A 25 -29.41 -17.75 10.50
CA GLU A 25 -28.90 -18.66 11.53
C GLU A 25 -28.57 -20.05 10.98
N ARG A 26 -29.43 -20.58 10.11
CA ARG A 26 -29.22 -21.91 9.51
C ARG A 26 -28.00 -21.90 8.58
N ALA A 27 -27.89 -20.85 7.77
CA ALA A 27 -26.75 -20.71 6.86
C ALA A 27 -25.44 -20.45 7.61
N LEU A 28 -25.46 -19.71 8.73
CA LEU A 28 -24.31 -19.55 9.61
C LEU A 28 -23.84 -20.87 10.19
N GLN A 29 -24.76 -21.71 10.67
CA GLN A 29 -24.39 -23.02 11.18
C GLN A 29 -23.74 -23.87 10.09
N MET A 30 -24.32 -23.91 8.89
CA MET A 30 -23.73 -24.64 7.76
C MET A 30 -22.35 -24.10 7.37
N LEU A 31 -22.14 -22.79 7.46
CA LEU A 31 -20.85 -22.16 7.20
C LEU A 31 -19.79 -22.59 8.23
N ARG A 32 -20.17 -22.65 9.51
CA ARG A 32 -19.33 -23.18 10.61
C ARG A 32 -19.03 -24.67 10.45
N ASP A 33 -19.97 -25.43 9.88
CA ASP A 33 -19.80 -26.85 9.55
C ASP A 33 -18.91 -27.06 8.29
N GLY A 34 -18.35 -25.99 7.72
CA GLY A 34 -17.41 -26.05 6.60
C GLY A 34 -18.06 -26.15 5.21
N LYS A 35 -19.36 -25.89 5.10
CA LYS A 35 -20.06 -25.91 3.81
C LYS A 35 -19.65 -24.76 2.91
N THR A 36 -19.60 -25.02 1.60
CA THR A 36 -19.26 -24.00 0.61
C THR A 36 -20.42 -23.01 0.41
N LYS A 37 -20.13 -21.85 -0.19
CA LYS A 37 -21.16 -20.86 -0.52
C LYS A 37 -22.26 -21.44 -1.41
N ASP A 38 -21.85 -22.23 -2.40
CA ASP A 38 -22.79 -22.83 -3.36
C ASP A 38 -23.68 -23.88 -2.70
N GLU A 39 -23.12 -24.73 -1.84
CA GLU A 39 -23.91 -25.70 -1.06
C GLU A 39 -24.93 -25.01 -0.15
N ILE A 40 -24.56 -23.87 0.45
CA ILE A 40 -25.45 -23.09 1.30
C ILE A 40 -26.55 -22.47 0.46
N LEU A 41 -26.20 -21.81 -0.65
CA LEU A 41 -27.17 -21.20 -1.56
C LEU A 41 -28.18 -22.22 -2.08
N GLU A 42 -27.73 -23.39 -2.51
CA GLU A 42 -28.59 -24.45 -3.03
C GLU A 42 -29.57 -24.97 -1.96
N LYS A 43 -29.12 -25.12 -0.71
CA LYS A 43 -29.92 -25.71 0.38
C LYS A 43 -30.81 -24.74 1.12
N THR A 44 -30.42 -23.47 1.19
CA THR A 44 -31.12 -22.46 2.02
C THR A 44 -31.68 -21.30 1.19
N GLY A 45 -31.23 -21.13 -0.05
CA GLY A 45 -31.54 -19.95 -0.86
C GLY A 45 -30.84 -18.67 -0.37
N GLN A 46 -29.84 -18.79 0.52
CA GLN A 46 -29.17 -17.66 1.15
C GLN A 46 -27.75 -17.48 0.61
N THR A 47 -27.37 -16.23 0.38
CA THR A 47 -26.05 -15.88 -0.16
C THR A 47 -25.11 -15.49 0.96
N VAL A 48 -23.94 -16.14 1.03
CA VAL A 48 -22.88 -15.75 1.95
C VAL A 48 -22.08 -14.59 1.34
N GLY A 49 -22.20 -13.40 1.93
CA GLY A 49 -21.44 -12.22 1.54
C GLY A 49 -20.03 -12.23 2.11
N LEU A 50 -19.92 -12.39 3.44
CA LEU A 50 -18.66 -12.44 4.19
C LEU A 50 -18.64 -13.68 5.07
N ASN A 51 -17.45 -14.25 5.28
CA ASN A 51 -17.23 -15.47 6.04
C ASN A 51 -15.99 -15.33 6.92
N ASN A 52 -16.22 -15.17 8.23
CA ASN A 52 -15.20 -15.18 9.27
C ASN A 52 -13.97 -14.29 8.95
N ILE A 53 -14.24 -13.03 8.64
CA ILE A 53 -13.19 -12.05 8.31
C ILE A 53 -12.60 -11.47 9.59
N SER A 54 -11.27 -11.48 9.68
CA SER A 54 -10.52 -10.81 10.74
C SER A 54 -9.31 -10.10 10.17
N PHE A 55 -9.12 -8.82 10.51
CA PHE A 55 -7.95 -8.03 10.13
C PHE A 55 -7.88 -6.74 10.96
N GLN A 56 -6.73 -6.06 10.87
CA GLN A 56 -6.47 -4.78 11.50
C GLN A 56 -5.99 -3.76 10.46
N VAL A 57 -6.44 -2.52 10.61
CA VAL A 57 -5.97 -1.35 9.86
C VAL A 57 -5.35 -0.36 10.82
N PHE A 58 -4.14 0.08 10.48
CA PHE A 58 -3.36 1.02 11.25
C PHE A 58 -3.71 2.46 10.90
N ARG A 59 -3.56 3.36 11.87
CA ARG A 59 -3.79 4.79 11.67
C ARG A 59 -2.85 5.33 10.59
N GLY A 60 -3.42 6.05 9.62
CA GLY A 60 -2.65 6.72 8.58
C GLY A 60 -2.14 5.79 7.48
N GLU A 61 -2.63 4.55 7.37
CA GLU A 61 -2.31 3.69 6.23
C GLU A 61 -3.38 3.73 5.14
N ILE A 62 -2.98 3.41 3.90
CA ILE A 62 -3.91 3.07 2.83
C ILE A 62 -4.03 1.55 2.81
N PHE A 63 -5.16 1.04 3.30
CA PHE A 63 -5.46 -0.39 3.34
C PHE A 63 -6.35 -0.78 2.16
N VAL A 64 -5.80 -1.56 1.24
CA VAL A 64 -6.50 -1.93 0.02
C VAL A 64 -7.23 -3.25 0.20
N LEU A 65 -8.55 -3.24 -0.02
CA LEU A 65 -9.37 -4.44 -0.17
C LEU A 65 -9.41 -4.83 -1.64
N MET A 66 -8.79 -5.96 -1.97
CA MET A 66 -8.62 -6.39 -3.35
C MET A 66 -9.25 -7.75 -3.61
N GLY A 67 -9.75 -7.98 -4.83
CA GLY A 67 -10.27 -9.27 -5.25
C GLY A 67 -11.25 -9.15 -6.41
N LEU A 68 -11.70 -10.30 -6.94
CA LEU A 68 -12.62 -10.32 -8.08
C LEU A 68 -14.00 -9.74 -7.72
N SER A 69 -14.79 -9.41 -8.74
CA SER A 69 -16.19 -9.00 -8.55
C SER A 69 -16.97 -10.11 -7.81
N GLY A 70 -17.84 -9.72 -6.89
CA GLY A 70 -18.64 -10.66 -6.09
C GLY A 70 -17.94 -11.31 -4.90
N CYS A 71 -16.64 -11.05 -4.65
CA CYS A 71 -15.94 -11.68 -3.52
C CYS A 71 -16.27 -11.06 -2.14
N GLY A 72 -17.06 -9.98 -2.08
CA GLY A 72 -17.55 -9.39 -0.83
C GLY A 72 -16.92 -8.06 -0.40
N LYS A 73 -15.95 -7.50 -1.14
CA LYS A 73 -15.23 -6.25 -0.80
C LYS A 73 -16.16 -5.09 -0.43
N SER A 74 -17.09 -4.74 -1.33
CA SER A 74 -18.05 -3.65 -1.09
C SER A 74 -19.08 -3.99 -0.02
N THR A 75 -19.29 -5.28 0.30
CA THR A 75 -20.10 -5.67 1.47
C THR A 75 -19.33 -5.40 2.75
N LEU A 76 -18.04 -5.78 2.80
CA LEU A 76 -17.16 -5.51 3.94
C LEU A 76 -17.05 -4.00 4.20
N LEU A 77 -16.79 -3.21 3.17
CA LEU A 77 -16.72 -1.75 3.29
C LEU A 77 -18.02 -1.14 3.84
N ARG A 78 -19.19 -1.65 3.39
CA ARG A 78 -20.49 -1.22 3.91
C ARG A 78 -20.77 -1.68 5.34
N CYS A 79 -20.19 -2.80 5.78
CA CYS A 79 -20.24 -3.22 7.18
C CYS A 79 -19.39 -2.31 8.08
N LEU A 80 -18.21 -1.87 7.60
CA LEU A 80 -17.38 -0.89 8.33
C LEU A 80 -18.08 0.46 8.52
N ASN A 81 -18.91 0.86 7.56
CA ASN A 81 -19.76 2.05 7.70
C ASN A 81 -21.14 1.77 8.33
N ARG A 82 -21.39 0.51 8.71
CA ARG A 82 -22.69 -0.05 9.13
C ARG A 82 -23.90 0.43 8.30
N LEU A 83 -23.70 0.51 6.98
CA LEU A 83 -24.79 0.59 6.00
C LEU A 83 -25.44 -0.77 5.77
N ILE A 84 -24.70 -1.84 6.07
CA ILE A 84 -25.17 -3.21 6.11
C ILE A 84 -24.78 -3.77 7.47
N ASP A 85 -25.75 -4.16 8.29
CA ASP A 85 -25.46 -4.83 9.55
C ASP A 85 -24.80 -6.20 9.28
N PRO A 86 -23.68 -6.51 9.94
CA PRO A 86 -23.12 -7.86 9.90
C PRO A 86 -24.09 -8.86 10.53
N THR A 87 -23.96 -10.14 10.18
CA THR A 87 -24.74 -11.20 10.81
C THR A 87 -24.12 -11.63 12.15
N GLU A 88 -22.80 -11.63 12.23
CA GLU A 88 -22.03 -11.89 13.45
C GLU A 88 -20.64 -11.23 13.34
N GLY A 89 -19.92 -11.18 14.46
CA GLY A 89 -18.60 -10.57 14.59
C GLY A 89 -18.67 -9.17 15.18
N SER A 90 -17.51 -8.57 15.38
CA SER A 90 -17.35 -7.21 15.92
C SER A 90 -16.49 -6.36 15.00
N ILE A 91 -16.72 -5.05 15.06
CA ILE A 91 -15.93 -4.04 14.36
C ILE A 91 -15.66 -2.93 15.38
N VAL A 92 -14.40 -2.76 15.77
CA VAL A 92 -13.97 -1.72 16.69
C VAL A 92 -13.21 -0.65 15.90
N ILE A 93 -13.63 0.61 16.02
CA ILE A 93 -13.03 1.74 15.31
C ILE A 93 -12.70 2.84 16.31
N GLY A 94 -11.41 3.15 16.48
CA GLY A 94 -10.97 4.18 17.42
C GLY A 94 -11.38 3.88 18.88
N GLY A 95 -11.55 2.60 19.22
CA GLY A 95 -12.01 2.14 20.54
C GLY A 95 -13.52 1.89 20.66
N ASP A 96 -14.33 2.30 19.67
CA ASP A 96 -15.79 2.15 19.71
C ASP A 96 -16.25 0.92 18.91
N ASP A 97 -17.05 0.03 19.52
CA ASP A 97 -17.71 -1.08 18.81
C ASP A 97 -18.92 -0.57 18.02
N ILE A 98 -18.76 -0.43 16.71
CA ILE A 98 -19.80 0.13 15.85
C ILE A 98 -21.01 -0.80 15.66
N VAL A 99 -20.85 -2.11 15.90
CA VAL A 99 -21.94 -3.09 15.77
C VAL A 99 -22.90 -2.98 16.96
N ALA A 100 -22.36 -2.67 18.14
CA ALA A 100 -23.13 -2.48 19.36
C ALA A 100 -23.85 -1.14 19.46
N MET A 101 -23.46 -0.15 18.64
CA MET A 101 -24.07 1.18 18.64
C MET A 101 -25.59 1.14 18.39
N ASN A 102 -26.32 2.07 18.99
CA ASN A 102 -27.70 2.36 18.61
C ASN A 102 -27.77 3.26 17.36
N ASP A 103 -28.99 3.54 16.89
CA ASP A 103 -29.22 4.30 15.66
C ASP A 103 -28.71 5.74 15.70
N ASP A 104 -28.69 6.37 16.88
CA ASP A 104 -28.19 7.75 17.04
C ASP A 104 -26.66 7.77 17.10
N GLU A 105 -26.05 6.83 17.81
CA GLU A 105 -24.60 6.66 17.91
C GLU A 105 -23.99 6.38 16.52
N ILE A 106 -24.56 5.45 15.75
CA ILE A 106 -24.03 5.15 14.40
C ILE A 106 -24.28 6.30 13.41
N ARG A 107 -25.31 7.13 13.63
CA ARG A 107 -25.50 8.37 12.85
C ARG A 107 -24.41 9.37 13.18
N GLU A 108 -24.06 9.53 14.45
CA GLU A 108 -22.98 10.43 14.86
C GLU A 108 -21.61 9.97 14.36
N PHE A 109 -21.32 8.69 14.47
CA PHE A 109 -20.10 8.09 13.90
C PHE A 109 -19.96 8.42 12.41
N ARG A 110 -21.03 8.22 11.61
CA ARG A 110 -21.03 8.54 10.18
C ARG A 110 -20.95 10.04 9.87
N ARG A 111 -21.33 10.90 10.83
CA ARG A 111 -21.21 12.35 10.65
C ARG A 111 -19.78 12.82 10.88
N THR A 112 -19.04 12.24 11.81
CA THR A 112 -17.78 12.83 12.32
C THR A 112 -16.54 11.98 12.10
N LYS A 113 -16.67 10.66 11.98
CA LYS A 113 -15.54 9.72 11.98
C LYS A 113 -15.27 9.10 10.61
N ALA A 114 -16.32 8.84 9.82
CA ALA A 114 -16.20 8.11 8.55
C ALA A 114 -16.79 8.89 7.36
N GLY A 115 -15.97 9.12 6.34
CA GLY A 115 -16.37 9.62 5.04
C GLY A 115 -16.47 8.47 4.02
N MET A 116 -17.49 8.47 3.17
CA MET A 116 -17.65 7.43 2.13
C MET A 116 -17.66 8.03 0.72
N ILE A 117 -16.89 7.42 -0.17
CA ILE A 117 -16.79 7.74 -1.60
C ILE A 117 -17.27 6.52 -2.38
N PHE A 118 -18.29 6.73 -3.21
CA PHE A 118 -18.97 5.67 -3.96
C PHE A 118 -18.44 5.56 -5.40
N GLN A 119 -18.56 4.37 -5.98
CA GLN A 119 -18.21 4.07 -7.37
C GLN A 119 -18.91 5.00 -8.38
N ASN A 120 -20.22 5.18 -8.23
CA ASN A 120 -20.96 6.20 -8.96
C ASN A 120 -21.01 7.43 -8.07
N PHE A 121 -20.29 8.50 -8.42
CA PHE A 121 -20.01 9.78 -7.73
C PHE A 121 -20.99 10.24 -6.62
N ALA A 122 -22.27 9.85 -6.69
CA ALA A 122 -23.30 10.06 -5.68
C ALA A 122 -23.45 11.55 -5.34
N LEU A 123 -23.30 12.40 -6.36
CA LEU A 123 -23.53 13.83 -6.27
C LEU A 123 -25.03 14.10 -6.36
N LEU A 124 -25.50 15.09 -5.60
CA LEU A 124 -26.86 15.59 -5.62
C LEU A 124 -27.03 16.45 -6.88
N PRO A 125 -27.81 16.01 -7.89
CA PRO A 125 -27.87 16.67 -9.19
C PRO A 125 -28.59 18.01 -9.16
N HIS A 126 -29.34 18.29 -8.09
CA HIS A 126 -30.10 19.52 -7.88
C HIS A 126 -29.35 20.54 -7.00
N ARG A 127 -28.09 20.28 -6.67
CA ARG A 127 -27.21 21.18 -5.91
C ARG A 127 -25.97 21.47 -6.74
N ASN A 128 -25.41 22.68 -6.59
CA ASN A 128 -24.12 23.02 -7.21
C ASN A 128 -22.97 22.27 -6.53
N VAL A 129 -21.75 22.43 -7.04
CA VAL A 129 -20.54 21.80 -6.51
C VAL A 129 -20.28 22.18 -5.05
N LEU A 130 -20.35 23.46 -4.71
CA LEU A 130 -20.10 23.95 -3.35
C LEU A 130 -21.07 23.32 -2.34
N ASP A 131 -22.36 23.29 -2.66
CA ASP A 131 -23.42 22.72 -1.83
C ASP A 131 -23.33 21.20 -1.72
N ASN A 132 -22.82 20.54 -2.77
CA ASN A 132 -22.50 19.11 -2.70
C ASN A 132 -21.40 18.82 -1.69
N VAL A 133 -20.33 19.62 -1.70
CA VAL A 133 -19.21 19.48 -0.76
C VAL A 133 -19.62 19.87 0.66
N ALA A 134 -20.40 20.94 0.81
CA ALA A 134 -20.90 21.41 2.10
C ALA A 134 -22.00 20.52 2.72
N PHE A 135 -22.52 19.53 1.98
CA PHE A 135 -23.67 18.72 2.42
C PHE A 135 -23.44 18.01 3.75
N GLY A 136 -22.26 17.41 3.97
CA GLY A 136 -21.95 16.74 5.24
C GLY A 136 -21.99 17.70 6.43
N LEU A 137 -21.45 18.91 6.24
CA LEU A 137 -21.40 19.98 7.23
C LEU A 137 -22.80 20.55 7.52
N GLU A 138 -23.68 20.62 6.50
CA GLU A 138 -25.10 20.96 6.67
C GLU A 138 -25.80 19.97 7.61
N ILE A 139 -25.55 18.68 7.44
CA ILE A 139 -26.14 17.61 8.28
C ILE A 139 -25.56 17.62 9.70
N GLN A 140 -24.34 18.11 9.89
CA GLN A 140 -23.75 18.38 11.22
C GLN A 140 -24.32 19.64 11.88
N GLY A 141 -25.10 20.47 11.17
CA GLY A 141 -25.66 21.71 11.70
C GLY A 141 -24.70 22.89 11.69
N ILE A 142 -23.59 22.83 10.94
CA ILE A 142 -22.65 23.94 10.79
C ILE A 142 -23.33 25.07 10.00
N ASN A 143 -23.10 26.31 10.44
CA ASN A 143 -23.70 27.50 9.82
C ASN A 143 -23.25 27.67 8.35
N LEU A 144 -24.07 28.36 7.56
CA LEU A 144 -23.90 28.48 6.11
C LEU A 144 -22.54 29.08 5.69
N GLU A 145 -22.08 30.10 6.41
CA GLU A 145 -20.83 30.80 6.08
C GLU A 145 -19.63 29.88 6.31
N GLU A 146 -19.55 29.28 7.51
CA GLU A 146 -18.46 28.38 7.88
C GLU A 146 -18.41 27.14 6.99
N ARG A 147 -19.55 26.52 6.68
CA ARG A 147 -19.57 25.33 5.82
C ARG A 147 -19.16 25.64 4.39
N HIS A 148 -19.49 26.82 3.86
CA HIS A 148 -19.05 27.24 2.53
C HIS A 148 -17.55 27.53 2.49
N THR A 149 -17.00 28.13 3.55
CA THR A 149 -15.55 28.32 3.68
C THR A 149 -14.81 26.98 3.66
N LYS A 150 -15.20 26.04 4.52
CA LYS A 150 -14.60 24.68 4.57
C LYS A 150 -14.76 23.94 3.24
N ALA A 151 -15.93 24.02 2.62
CA ALA A 151 -16.17 23.40 1.32
C ALA A 151 -15.30 24.02 0.21
N GLY A 152 -15.12 25.33 0.19
CA GLY A 152 -14.24 26.02 -0.75
C GLY A 152 -12.77 25.64 -0.58
N GLU A 153 -12.30 25.52 0.67
CA GLU A 153 -10.95 25.02 0.97
C GLU A 153 -10.75 23.59 0.46
N ALA A 154 -11.72 22.70 0.69
CA ALA A 154 -11.68 21.33 0.18
C ALA A 154 -11.67 21.28 -1.35
N LEU A 155 -12.46 22.12 -2.03
CA LEU A 155 -12.46 22.23 -3.49
C LEU A 155 -11.11 22.71 -4.03
N LYS A 156 -10.48 23.68 -3.35
CA LYS A 156 -9.14 24.15 -3.71
C LYS A 156 -8.09 23.03 -3.57
N MET A 157 -8.17 22.23 -2.51
CA MET A 157 -7.25 21.11 -2.29
C MET A 157 -7.31 20.05 -3.39
N VAL A 158 -8.47 19.83 -3.99
CA VAL A 158 -8.66 18.88 -5.11
C VAL A 158 -8.57 19.54 -6.49
N GLY A 159 -8.11 20.80 -6.58
CA GLY A 159 -7.92 21.48 -7.86
C GLY A 159 -9.20 21.93 -8.57
N LEU A 160 -10.31 22.12 -7.85
CA LEU A 160 -11.61 22.56 -8.41
C LEU A 160 -11.96 24.02 -8.07
N ALA A 161 -10.98 24.84 -7.74
CA ALA A 161 -11.21 26.28 -7.54
C ALA A 161 -11.79 26.92 -8.81
N GLY A 162 -12.86 27.71 -8.66
CA GLY A 162 -13.58 28.34 -9.77
C GLY A 162 -14.78 27.54 -10.32
N TYR A 163 -14.98 26.29 -9.88
CA TYR A 163 -16.12 25.45 -10.25
C TYR A 163 -17.22 25.38 -9.19
N GLU A 164 -17.14 26.21 -8.13
CA GLU A 164 -18.02 26.15 -6.96
C GLU A 164 -19.50 26.26 -7.33
N GLN A 165 -19.82 27.08 -8.33
CA GLN A 165 -21.19 27.35 -8.79
C GLN A 165 -21.64 26.43 -9.94
N SER A 166 -20.78 25.55 -10.45
CA SER A 166 -21.15 24.61 -11.49
C SER A 166 -22.12 23.55 -10.97
N MET A 167 -22.93 22.99 -11.86
CA MET A 167 -23.80 21.86 -11.60
C MET A 167 -23.08 20.55 -11.95
N PRO A 168 -23.40 19.41 -11.29
CA PRO A 168 -22.71 18.14 -11.54
C PRO A 168 -22.73 17.69 -13.01
N ASP A 169 -23.81 17.95 -13.75
CA ASP A 169 -23.94 17.60 -15.17
C ASP A 169 -22.99 18.39 -16.09
N GLN A 170 -22.47 19.52 -15.64
CA GLN A 170 -21.49 20.35 -16.35
C GLN A 170 -20.04 19.86 -16.17
N LEU A 171 -19.82 18.84 -15.33
CA LEU A 171 -18.50 18.34 -14.97
C LEU A 171 -18.13 17.06 -15.72
N SER A 172 -16.84 16.90 -16.01
CA SER A 172 -16.28 15.62 -16.46
C SER A 172 -16.35 14.55 -15.35
N GLY A 173 -16.16 13.27 -15.71
CA GLY A 173 -16.13 12.18 -14.72
C GLY A 173 -15.07 12.39 -13.63
N GLY A 174 -13.85 12.79 -14.02
CA GLY A 174 -12.78 13.10 -13.07
C GLY A 174 -13.12 14.25 -12.12
N MET A 175 -13.74 15.31 -12.65
CA MET A 175 -14.18 16.44 -11.83
C MET A 175 -15.28 16.01 -10.85
N LYS A 176 -16.25 15.19 -11.27
CA LYS A 176 -17.27 14.64 -10.36
C LYS A 176 -16.64 13.82 -9.23
N GLN A 177 -15.60 13.04 -9.54
CA GLN A 177 -14.87 12.29 -8.53
C GLN A 177 -14.16 13.21 -7.52
N ARG A 178 -13.50 14.26 -8.01
CA ARG A 178 -12.87 15.29 -7.17
C ARG A 178 -13.88 15.97 -6.25
N VAL A 179 -15.11 16.24 -6.72
CA VAL A 179 -16.19 16.75 -5.85
C VAL A 179 -16.54 15.74 -4.75
N GLY A 180 -16.63 14.44 -5.09
CA GLY A 180 -16.86 13.38 -4.11
C GLY A 180 -15.75 13.29 -3.05
N LEU A 181 -14.49 13.43 -3.47
CA LEU A 181 -13.33 13.47 -2.59
C LEU A 181 -13.34 14.73 -1.71
N ALA A 182 -13.57 15.91 -2.28
CA ALA A 182 -13.69 17.16 -1.54
C ALA A 182 -14.81 17.10 -0.50
N ARG A 183 -15.96 16.48 -0.81
CA ARG A 183 -17.05 16.29 0.14
C ARG A 183 -16.62 15.45 1.34
N ALA A 184 -15.85 14.39 1.12
CA ALA A 184 -15.35 13.57 2.21
C ALA A 184 -14.31 14.33 3.05
N LEU A 185 -13.40 15.07 2.40
CA LEU A 185 -12.37 15.89 3.06
C LEU A 185 -12.95 17.06 3.86
N ALA A 186 -14.01 17.71 3.36
CA ALA A 186 -14.63 18.86 4.02
C ALA A 186 -15.20 18.49 5.39
N SER A 187 -15.66 17.25 5.57
CA SER A 187 -16.17 16.74 6.85
C SER A 187 -15.10 16.46 7.90
N ASP A 188 -13.82 16.58 7.54
CA ASP A 188 -12.64 16.27 8.37
C ASP A 188 -12.65 14.87 9.00
N ALA A 189 -13.35 13.92 8.38
CA ALA A 189 -13.43 12.54 8.84
C ALA A 189 -12.04 11.91 9.01
N GLU A 190 -11.90 11.06 10.02
CA GLU A 190 -10.67 10.35 10.35
C GLU A 190 -10.39 9.20 9.37
N ILE A 191 -11.48 8.58 8.88
CA ILE A 191 -11.47 7.41 8.00
C ILE A 191 -12.16 7.73 6.69
N LEU A 192 -11.52 7.38 5.57
CA LEU A 192 -12.08 7.47 4.22
C LEU A 192 -12.33 6.06 3.68
N LEU A 193 -13.58 5.77 3.35
CA LEU A 193 -14.03 4.49 2.79
C LEU A 193 -14.32 4.68 1.29
N MET A 194 -13.54 4.03 0.42
CA MET A 194 -13.62 4.22 -1.03
C MET A 194 -14.03 2.92 -1.73
N ASP A 195 -15.21 2.88 -2.35
CA ASP A 195 -15.74 1.70 -3.07
C ASP A 195 -15.53 1.84 -4.58
N GLU A 196 -14.49 1.22 -5.14
CA GLU A 196 -14.14 1.26 -6.58
C GLU A 196 -14.16 2.68 -7.17
N ALA A 197 -13.66 3.63 -6.38
CA ALA A 197 -13.81 5.06 -6.62
C ALA A 197 -13.24 5.54 -7.97
N PHE A 198 -12.26 4.83 -8.54
CA PHE A 198 -11.60 5.24 -9.79
C PHE A 198 -11.91 4.32 -10.98
N SER A 199 -12.77 3.31 -10.81
CA SER A 199 -13.04 2.30 -11.85
C SER A 199 -13.73 2.90 -13.08
N ALA A 200 -14.53 3.96 -12.90
CA ALA A 200 -15.28 4.62 -13.97
C ALA A 200 -14.49 5.71 -14.72
N LEU A 201 -13.22 5.93 -14.35
CA LEU A 201 -12.38 6.99 -14.92
C LEU A 201 -11.50 6.47 -16.06
N ASP A 202 -11.23 7.33 -17.05
CA ASP A 202 -10.25 7.08 -18.09
C ASP A 202 -8.84 6.88 -17.50
N PRO A 203 -7.96 6.08 -18.13
CA PRO A 203 -6.66 5.71 -17.54
C PRO A 203 -5.75 6.88 -17.15
N LEU A 204 -5.75 7.98 -17.91
CA LEU A 204 -4.94 9.16 -17.58
C LEU A 204 -5.46 9.85 -16.31
N ILE A 205 -6.75 10.18 -16.29
CA ILE A 205 -7.41 10.81 -15.15
C ILE A 205 -7.35 9.92 -13.91
N ARG A 206 -7.46 8.60 -14.09
CA ARG A 206 -7.29 7.64 -13.00
C ARG A 206 -5.92 7.78 -12.34
N ARG A 207 -4.84 7.84 -13.12
CA ARG A 207 -3.47 8.00 -12.59
C ARG A 207 -3.32 9.31 -11.84
N ASP A 208 -3.77 10.41 -12.42
CA ASP A 208 -3.72 11.73 -11.79
C ASP A 208 -4.46 11.73 -10.45
N MET A 209 -5.65 11.11 -10.39
CA MET A 209 -6.43 10.99 -9.15
C MET A 209 -5.78 10.10 -8.10
N GLN A 210 -5.07 9.04 -8.53
CA GLN A 210 -4.32 8.17 -7.64
C GLN A 210 -3.13 8.92 -7.02
N ASP A 211 -2.38 9.68 -7.82
CA ASP A 211 -1.25 10.48 -7.34
C ASP A 211 -1.72 11.54 -6.34
N GLU A 212 -2.82 12.24 -6.66
CA GLU A 212 -3.43 13.19 -5.73
C GLU A 212 -3.91 12.54 -4.43
N LEU A 213 -4.44 11.30 -4.48
CA LEU A 213 -4.88 10.60 -3.28
C LEU A 213 -3.69 10.30 -2.35
N VAL A 214 -2.55 9.86 -2.90
CA VAL A 214 -1.33 9.61 -2.13
C VAL A 214 -0.82 10.90 -1.50
N GLU A 215 -0.69 11.98 -2.28
CA GLU A 215 -0.27 13.29 -1.76
C GLU A 215 -1.20 13.83 -0.65
N LEU A 216 -2.51 13.66 -0.83
CA LEU A 216 -3.50 14.06 0.17
C LEU A 216 -3.40 13.23 1.44
N GLN A 217 -3.17 11.93 1.30
CA GLN A 217 -3.01 11.03 2.42
C GLN A 217 -1.75 11.36 3.22
N GLU A 218 -0.61 11.56 2.55
CA GLU A 218 0.65 11.99 3.19
C GLU A 218 0.51 13.32 3.93
N ARG A 219 -0.22 14.28 3.34
CA ARG A 219 -0.42 15.61 3.93
C ARG A 219 -1.38 15.61 5.12
N LEU A 220 -2.45 14.82 5.06
CA LEU A 220 -3.54 14.86 6.04
C LEU A 220 -3.52 13.70 7.04
N ASN A 221 -2.64 12.71 6.82
CA ASN A 221 -2.49 11.50 7.61
C ASN A 221 -3.83 10.79 7.91
N LYS A 222 -4.73 10.77 6.92
CA LYS A 222 -6.03 10.10 7.02
C LYS A 222 -5.86 8.61 6.80
N THR A 223 -6.71 7.81 7.43
CA THR A 223 -6.74 6.36 7.23
C THR A 223 -7.70 6.05 6.09
N ILE A 224 -7.25 5.31 5.08
CA ILE A 224 -8.05 5.05 3.87
C ILE A 224 -8.27 3.56 3.71
N ILE A 225 -9.52 3.14 3.55
CA ILE A 225 -9.84 1.80 3.08
C ILE A 225 -10.28 1.91 1.62
N PHE A 226 -9.47 1.34 0.74
CA PHE A 226 -9.63 1.47 -0.69
C PHE A 226 -10.02 0.13 -1.31
N VAL A 227 -11.18 0.07 -1.96
CA VAL A 227 -11.64 -1.15 -2.65
C VAL A 227 -11.29 -1.06 -4.13
N THR A 228 -10.60 -2.07 -4.65
CA THR A 228 -10.35 -2.21 -6.08
C THR A 228 -10.34 -3.67 -6.54
N HIS A 229 -10.41 -3.85 -7.86
CA HIS A 229 -10.15 -5.11 -8.54
C HIS A 229 -8.88 -5.05 -9.41
N ASP A 230 -8.24 -3.88 -9.51
CA ASP A 230 -7.05 -3.62 -10.31
C ASP A 230 -5.79 -3.74 -9.45
N LEU A 231 -4.86 -4.62 -9.85
CA LEU A 231 -3.66 -4.93 -9.07
C LEU A 231 -2.66 -3.80 -9.12
N ASP A 232 -2.52 -3.14 -10.27
CA ASP A 232 -1.60 -2.00 -10.41
C ASP A 232 -2.05 -0.85 -9.50
N GLU A 233 -3.36 -0.65 -9.36
CA GLU A 233 -3.92 0.33 -8.43
C GLU A 233 -3.67 -0.04 -6.97
N ALA A 234 -3.85 -1.32 -6.61
CA ALA A 234 -3.59 -1.80 -5.26
C ALA A 234 -2.10 -1.66 -4.88
N LEU A 235 -1.20 -1.99 -5.79
CA LEU A 235 0.25 -1.90 -5.59
C LEU A 235 0.75 -0.45 -5.53
N LYS A 236 0.14 0.45 -6.32
CA LYS A 236 0.48 1.88 -6.34
C LYS A 236 0.01 2.61 -5.10
N LEU A 237 -1.21 2.34 -4.64
CA LEU A 237 -1.84 3.09 -3.54
C LEU A 237 -1.63 2.44 -2.17
N GLY A 238 -1.56 1.11 -2.11
CA GLY A 238 -1.70 0.38 -0.86
C GLY A 238 -0.41 0.30 -0.05
N SER A 239 -0.48 0.74 1.20
CA SER A 239 0.53 0.39 2.21
C SER A 239 0.46 -1.10 2.53
N ARG A 240 -0.77 -1.62 2.65
CA ARG A 240 -1.09 -3.04 2.83
C ARG A 240 -2.30 -3.42 2.00
N ILE A 241 -2.27 -4.64 1.48
CA ILE A 241 -3.30 -5.20 0.60
C ILE A 241 -3.88 -6.44 1.28
N ALA A 242 -5.20 -6.49 1.39
CA ALA A 242 -5.96 -7.67 1.75
C ALA A 242 -6.63 -8.26 0.51
N LEU A 243 -6.15 -9.44 0.09
CA LEU A 243 -6.73 -10.20 -1.01
C LEU A 243 -7.93 -11.00 -0.51
N MET A 244 -9.07 -10.80 -1.16
CA MET A 244 -10.35 -11.41 -0.83
C MET A 244 -10.83 -12.35 -1.92
N LYS A 245 -11.27 -13.53 -1.50
CA LYS A 245 -11.93 -14.52 -2.35
C LYS A 245 -13.08 -15.15 -1.59
N ASP A 246 -14.23 -15.28 -2.24
CA ASP A 246 -15.40 -15.96 -1.68
C ASP A 246 -15.71 -15.51 -0.25
N GLY A 247 -15.77 -14.20 -0.01
CA GLY A 247 -16.12 -13.61 1.29
C GLY A 247 -15.08 -13.82 2.39
N LYS A 248 -13.90 -14.33 2.07
CA LYS A 248 -12.79 -14.53 3.00
C LYS A 248 -11.62 -13.65 2.63
N ILE A 249 -10.83 -13.25 3.62
CA ILE A 249 -9.48 -12.77 3.39
C ILE A 249 -8.57 -13.98 3.22
N ILE A 250 -7.81 -14.00 2.13
CA ILE A 250 -6.87 -15.05 1.78
C ILE A 250 -5.47 -14.70 2.27
N GLN A 251 -5.05 -13.46 2.07
CA GLN A 251 -3.76 -12.95 2.50
C GLN A 251 -3.85 -11.46 2.79
N VAL A 252 -3.14 -11.00 3.80
CA VAL A 252 -2.88 -9.59 4.07
C VAL A 252 -1.37 -9.40 4.14
N GLY A 253 -0.85 -8.39 3.47
CA GLY A 253 0.57 -8.08 3.51
C GLY A 253 0.89 -6.77 2.80
N THR A 254 2.14 -6.37 2.84
CA THR A 254 2.65 -5.28 1.99
C THR A 254 2.60 -5.69 0.51
N SER A 255 2.69 -4.69 -0.38
CA SER A 255 2.84 -4.95 -1.82
C SER A 255 3.98 -5.94 -2.11
N GLU A 256 5.10 -5.83 -1.41
CA GLU A 256 6.23 -6.76 -1.52
C GLU A 256 5.86 -8.17 -1.07
N GLU A 257 5.25 -8.33 0.12
CA GLU A 257 4.90 -9.64 0.66
C GLU A 257 3.91 -10.39 -0.22
N ILE A 258 2.94 -9.68 -0.79
CA ILE A 258 1.93 -10.23 -1.71
C ILE A 258 2.59 -10.77 -2.99
N LEU A 259 3.60 -10.06 -3.51
CA LEU A 259 4.29 -10.45 -4.74
C LEU A 259 5.37 -11.51 -4.49
N MET A 260 6.13 -11.39 -3.40
CA MET A 260 7.28 -12.25 -3.10
C MET A 260 6.89 -13.55 -2.42
N ASN A 261 5.86 -13.53 -1.59
CA ASN A 261 5.46 -14.66 -0.76
C ASN A 261 3.94 -14.91 -0.89
N PRO A 262 3.45 -15.27 -2.10
CA PRO A 262 2.05 -15.64 -2.28
C PRO A 262 1.71 -16.86 -1.41
N SER A 263 0.64 -16.76 -0.64
CA SER A 263 0.23 -17.79 0.34
C SER A 263 -0.34 -19.06 -0.28
N ASN A 264 -0.78 -19.00 -1.54
CA ASN A 264 -1.33 -20.12 -2.31
C ASN A 264 -1.42 -19.80 -3.80
N ASP A 265 -1.75 -20.82 -4.60
CA ASP A 265 -1.91 -20.75 -6.06
C ASP A 265 -2.89 -19.67 -6.53
N TYR A 266 -3.91 -19.34 -5.74
CA TYR A 266 -4.84 -18.28 -6.12
C TYR A 266 -4.17 -16.91 -6.07
N VAL A 267 -3.36 -16.64 -5.03
CA VAL A 267 -2.59 -15.40 -4.93
C VAL A 267 -1.51 -15.37 -6.01
N GLU A 268 -0.79 -16.48 -6.23
CA GLU A 268 0.26 -16.57 -7.26
C GLU A 268 -0.28 -16.26 -8.66
N ARG A 269 -1.42 -16.86 -9.04
CA ARG A 269 -2.08 -16.56 -10.33
C ARG A 269 -2.51 -15.11 -10.45
N PHE A 270 -2.85 -14.48 -9.33
CA PHE A 270 -3.35 -13.12 -9.31
C PHE A 270 -2.24 -12.10 -9.54
N VAL A 271 -1.00 -12.41 -9.10
CA VAL A 271 0.18 -11.54 -9.24
C VAL A 271 1.05 -11.85 -10.46
N ALA A 272 0.72 -12.90 -11.23
CA ALA A 272 1.57 -13.41 -12.31
C ALA A 272 1.92 -12.39 -13.41
N ASP A 273 1.02 -11.46 -13.71
CA ASP A 273 1.18 -10.48 -14.80
C ASP A 273 1.79 -9.13 -14.34
N VAL A 274 2.17 -9.00 -13.06
CA VAL A 274 2.71 -7.76 -12.51
C VAL A 274 4.12 -7.49 -13.02
N ASP A 275 4.37 -6.24 -13.41
CA ASP A 275 5.71 -5.75 -13.68
C ASP A 275 6.47 -5.48 -12.37
N MET A 276 7.15 -6.51 -11.87
CA MET A 276 7.96 -6.47 -10.64
C MET A 276 9.02 -5.36 -10.65
N THR A 277 9.45 -4.89 -11.84
CA THR A 277 10.51 -3.86 -11.94
C THR A 277 10.06 -2.52 -11.40
N ARG A 278 8.75 -2.26 -11.34
CA ARG A 278 8.19 -0.99 -10.87
C ARG A 278 7.86 -0.99 -9.39
N VAL A 279 7.62 -2.17 -8.82
CA VAL A 279 7.16 -2.31 -7.44
C VAL A 279 8.32 -2.58 -6.50
N LEU A 280 9.28 -3.40 -6.92
CA LEU A 280 10.44 -3.70 -6.10
C LEU A 280 11.43 -2.55 -6.11
N THR A 281 11.98 -2.29 -4.94
CA THR A 281 12.98 -1.26 -4.68
C THR A 281 14.35 -1.90 -4.41
N ALA A 282 15.38 -1.05 -4.28
CA ALA A 282 16.72 -1.48 -3.89
C ALA A 282 16.71 -2.24 -2.56
N GLN A 283 15.89 -1.81 -1.60
CA GLN A 283 15.78 -2.43 -0.28
C GLN A 283 15.29 -3.88 -0.36
N ASP A 284 14.38 -4.18 -1.28
CA ASP A 284 13.72 -5.49 -1.39
C ASP A 284 14.65 -6.55 -2.03
N VAL A 285 15.58 -6.10 -2.88
CA VAL A 285 16.49 -6.99 -3.63
C VAL A 285 17.94 -6.95 -3.15
N MET A 286 18.29 -6.04 -2.23
CA MET A 286 19.66 -5.93 -1.74
C MET A 286 20.05 -7.13 -0.88
N LYS A 287 21.34 -7.45 -0.91
CA LYS A 287 21.96 -8.38 0.03
C LYS A 287 22.78 -7.59 1.05
N LYS A 288 23.00 -8.21 2.20
CA LYS A 288 23.91 -7.65 3.20
C LYS A 288 25.30 -7.47 2.58
N ALA A 289 25.88 -6.28 2.73
CA ALA A 289 27.25 -6.01 2.35
C ALA A 289 28.20 -6.73 3.32
N ASP A 290 28.70 -7.90 2.92
CA ASP A 290 29.61 -8.72 3.73
C ASP A 290 30.60 -9.45 2.81
N PRO A 291 31.93 -9.24 2.94
CA PRO A 291 32.59 -8.38 3.92
C PRO A 291 32.69 -6.92 3.47
N ILE A 292 32.79 -6.01 4.44
CA ILE A 292 33.17 -4.61 4.25
C ILE A 292 34.44 -4.32 5.04
N ILE A 293 35.24 -3.33 4.61
CA ILE A 293 36.51 -2.99 5.27
C ILE A 293 36.55 -1.54 5.72
N SER A 294 37.18 -1.27 6.87
CA SER A 294 37.36 0.11 7.35
C SER A 294 38.46 0.82 6.54
N CYS A 295 38.27 2.11 6.23
CA CYS A 295 39.29 2.95 5.57
C CYS A 295 40.63 3.01 6.33
N ARG A 296 40.60 2.77 7.66
CA ARG A 296 41.80 2.72 8.52
C ARG A 296 42.53 1.37 8.48
N SER A 297 41.99 0.39 7.76
CA SER A 297 42.60 -0.94 7.62
C SER A 297 43.72 -0.91 6.59
N GLY A 298 44.66 -1.85 6.71
CA GLY A 298 45.76 -1.99 5.75
C GLY A 298 45.42 -2.92 4.56
N PRO A 299 46.14 -2.79 3.42
CA PRO A 299 45.97 -3.62 2.23
C PRO A 299 46.09 -5.13 2.47
N ARG A 300 46.90 -5.57 3.43
CA ARG A 300 47.07 -6.99 3.77
C ARG A 300 45.78 -7.64 4.31
N LEU A 301 44.98 -6.89 5.08
CA LEU A 301 43.69 -7.37 5.55
C LEU A 301 42.68 -7.43 4.41
N ALA A 302 42.66 -6.42 3.52
CA ALA A 302 41.82 -6.42 2.33
C ALA A 302 42.08 -7.66 1.45
N ALA A 303 43.36 -7.96 1.16
CA ALA A 303 43.75 -9.13 0.37
C ALA A 303 43.32 -10.45 1.04
N ARG A 304 43.41 -10.55 2.37
CA ARG A 304 42.95 -11.72 3.12
C ARG A 304 41.44 -11.91 3.00
N LEU A 305 40.65 -10.85 3.22
CA LEU A 305 39.19 -10.89 3.10
C LEU A 305 38.75 -11.25 1.67
N MET A 306 39.36 -10.63 0.66
CA MET A 306 39.11 -10.95 -0.76
C MET A 306 39.36 -12.44 -1.06
N LYS A 307 40.45 -13.00 -0.53
CA LYS A 307 40.78 -14.42 -0.69
C LYS A 307 39.78 -15.34 0.06
N GLU A 308 39.44 -15.00 1.28
CA GLU A 308 38.55 -15.81 2.14
C GLU A 308 37.12 -15.89 1.58
N TYR A 309 36.61 -14.77 1.06
CA TYR A 309 35.26 -14.68 0.50
C TYR A 309 35.20 -14.92 -1.02
N GLY A 310 36.36 -15.09 -1.68
CA GLY A 310 36.43 -15.36 -3.12
C GLY A 310 35.95 -14.19 -4.00
N ILE A 311 36.23 -12.95 -3.59
CA ILE A 311 35.77 -11.72 -4.26
C ILE A 311 36.94 -10.85 -4.73
N SER A 312 36.72 -10.06 -5.78
CA SER A 312 37.73 -9.21 -6.42
C SER A 312 37.64 -7.73 -6.04
N SER A 313 36.66 -7.34 -5.22
CA SER A 313 36.46 -5.96 -4.77
C SER A 313 35.88 -5.92 -3.35
N LEU A 314 36.14 -4.83 -2.62
CA LEU A 314 35.62 -4.59 -1.27
C LEU A 314 35.12 -3.16 -1.13
N PHE A 315 33.96 -2.99 -0.50
CA PHE A 315 33.48 -1.67 -0.09
C PHE A 315 34.24 -1.19 1.16
N VAL A 316 34.66 0.06 1.10
CA VAL A 316 35.39 0.74 2.15
C VAL A 316 34.46 1.69 2.88
N VAL A 317 34.41 1.58 4.22
CA VAL A 317 33.52 2.37 5.07
C VAL A 317 34.26 3.07 6.21
N THR A 318 33.63 4.10 6.78
CA THR A 318 34.08 4.71 8.06
C THR A 318 33.66 3.87 9.27
N GLN A 319 34.08 4.29 10.47
CA GLN A 319 33.63 3.69 11.73
C GLN A 319 32.10 3.75 11.93
N HIS A 320 31.42 4.72 11.31
CA HIS A 320 29.97 4.88 11.35
C HIS A 320 29.25 4.27 10.14
N ARG A 321 29.91 3.33 9.43
CA ARG A 321 29.40 2.68 8.20
C ARG A 321 29.08 3.62 7.03
N GLN A 322 29.58 4.86 7.05
CA GLN A 322 29.47 5.72 5.87
C GLN A 322 30.33 5.15 4.75
N LEU A 323 29.74 5.05 3.55
CA LEU A 323 30.45 4.58 2.37
C LEU A 323 31.54 5.60 2.00
N LYS A 324 32.78 5.12 1.83
CA LYS A 324 33.90 5.94 1.35
C LYS A 324 34.25 5.63 -0.09
N GLY A 325 34.17 4.37 -0.49
CA GLY A 325 34.48 3.95 -1.85
C GLY A 325 34.63 2.45 -1.98
N ILE A 326 35.32 2.01 -3.02
CA ILE A 326 35.63 0.61 -3.30
C ILE A 326 37.13 0.44 -3.56
N VAL A 327 37.66 -0.74 -3.26
CA VAL A 327 39.03 -1.14 -3.66
C VAL A 327 38.97 -2.44 -4.46
N PHE A 328 39.79 -2.56 -5.49
CA PHE A 328 39.91 -3.76 -6.32
C PHE A 328 41.17 -4.56 -5.99
N ILE A 329 41.13 -5.86 -6.27
CA ILE A 329 42.22 -6.78 -5.94
C ILE A 329 43.57 -6.36 -6.54
N ASP A 330 43.57 -5.83 -7.77
CA ASP A 330 44.81 -5.42 -8.45
C ASP A 330 45.50 -4.26 -7.72
N ASP A 331 44.74 -3.23 -7.33
CA ASP A 331 45.23 -2.09 -6.56
C ASP A 331 45.69 -2.49 -5.16
N VAL A 332 44.96 -3.42 -4.51
CA VAL A 332 45.32 -3.95 -3.20
C VAL A 332 46.64 -4.71 -3.26
N VAL A 333 46.87 -5.53 -4.29
CA VAL A 333 48.13 -6.26 -4.48
C VAL A 333 49.30 -5.31 -4.71
N GLU A 334 49.10 -4.24 -5.48
CA GLU A 334 50.12 -3.21 -5.69
C GLU A 334 50.43 -2.45 -4.39
N ALA A 335 49.41 -2.09 -3.61
CA ALA A 335 49.56 -1.43 -2.32
C ALA A 335 50.33 -2.29 -1.30
N VAL A 336 50.12 -3.61 -1.30
CA VAL A 336 50.90 -4.53 -0.46
C VAL A 336 52.38 -4.53 -0.86
N LYS A 337 52.70 -4.49 -2.16
CA LYS A 337 54.10 -4.43 -2.63
C LYS A 337 54.79 -3.11 -2.29
N LYS A 338 54.03 -2.02 -2.21
CA LYS A 338 54.50 -0.69 -1.80
C LYS A 338 54.56 -0.50 -0.28
N ASP A 339 54.24 -1.54 0.50
CA ASP A 339 54.15 -1.50 1.97
C ASP A 339 53.27 -0.36 2.51
N LEU A 340 52.18 -0.03 1.81
CA LEU A 340 51.19 0.93 2.30
C LEU A 340 50.51 0.41 3.57
N THR A 341 50.26 1.32 4.51
CA THR A 341 49.67 1.00 5.83
C THR A 341 48.15 1.21 5.87
N THR A 342 47.60 1.99 4.94
CA THR A 342 46.17 2.31 4.81
C THR A 342 45.68 2.03 3.39
N LEU A 343 44.36 1.95 3.23
CA LEU A 343 43.71 1.83 1.91
C LEU A 343 43.45 3.19 1.24
N GLU A 344 43.57 4.31 1.96
CA GLU A 344 43.11 5.65 1.52
C GLU A 344 43.62 6.07 0.13
N GLU A 345 44.86 5.70 -0.22
CA GLU A 345 45.47 6.05 -1.52
C GLU A 345 44.92 5.25 -2.70
N ILE A 346 44.29 4.10 -2.44
CA ILE A 346 43.77 3.19 -3.47
C ILE A 346 42.24 3.10 -3.48
N VAL A 347 41.55 3.84 -2.60
CA VAL A 347 40.08 3.87 -2.60
C VAL A 347 39.58 4.68 -3.80
N ILE A 348 38.71 4.05 -4.59
CA ILE A 348 37.96 4.71 -5.66
C ILE A 348 36.64 5.21 -5.07
N ASN A 349 36.49 6.54 -5.05
CA ASN A 349 35.34 7.21 -4.43
C ASN A 349 34.24 7.58 -5.45
N ASP A 350 34.52 7.46 -6.75
CA ASP A 350 33.55 7.71 -7.82
C ASP A 350 32.68 6.46 -8.03
N LEU A 351 31.67 6.33 -7.17
CA LEU A 351 30.73 5.21 -7.19
C LEU A 351 29.33 5.71 -7.48
N THR A 352 28.63 4.96 -8.34
CA THR A 352 27.17 5.09 -8.42
C THR A 352 26.56 4.42 -7.19
N THR A 353 25.93 5.22 -6.33
CA THR A 353 25.18 4.74 -5.17
C THR A 353 23.69 4.68 -5.48
N ILE A 354 23.00 3.72 -4.87
CA ILE A 354 21.55 3.53 -5.03
C ILE A 354 20.87 3.84 -3.69
N ASP A 355 19.78 4.60 -3.72
CA ASP A 355 18.94 4.83 -2.53
C ASP A 355 18.04 3.62 -2.26
N LEU A 356 17.73 3.35 -1.00
CA LEU A 356 16.85 2.26 -0.56
C LEU A 356 15.54 2.18 -1.35
N THR A 357 14.96 3.33 -1.70
CA THR A 357 13.65 3.42 -2.37
C THR A 357 13.73 3.40 -3.89
N THR A 358 14.94 3.29 -4.47
CA THR A 358 15.12 3.31 -5.94
C THR A 358 14.42 2.10 -6.57
N PRO A 359 13.53 2.29 -7.56
CA PRO A 359 12.85 1.18 -8.24
C PRO A 359 13.83 0.27 -8.99
N LEU A 360 13.51 -1.02 -9.06
CA LEU A 360 14.32 -2.03 -9.72
C LEU A 360 14.50 -1.75 -11.23
N GLY A 361 13.50 -1.18 -11.88
CA GLY A 361 13.54 -0.77 -13.27
C GLY A 361 14.66 0.25 -13.57
N ASP A 362 14.94 1.14 -12.62
CA ASP A 362 16.02 2.14 -12.74
C ASP A 362 17.39 1.54 -12.40
N ILE A 363 17.41 0.51 -11.56
CA ILE A 363 18.63 -0.20 -11.13
C ILE A 363 19.15 -1.13 -12.24
N ILE A 364 18.26 -1.77 -13.01
CA ILE A 364 18.60 -2.76 -14.04
C ILE A 364 19.62 -2.21 -15.06
N PRO A 365 19.42 -1.03 -15.69
CA PRO A 365 20.41 -0.45 -16.60
C PRO A 365 21.76 -0.20 -15.94
N ILE A 366 21.75 0.30 -14.70
CA ILE A 366 22.98 0.66 -13.97
C ILE A 366 23.80 -0.60 -13.67
N ILE A 367 23.16 -1.67 -13.17
CA ILE A 367 23.88 -2.89 -12.78
C ILE A 367 24.30 -3.75 -13.98
N ALA A 368 23.63 -3.60 -15.13
CA ALA A 368 24.02 -4.24 -16.37
C ALA A 368 25.40 -3.75 -16.83
N ASP A 369 25.65 -2.45 -16.75
CA ASP A 369 26.91 -1.82 -17.16
C ASP A 369 27.96 -1.76 -16.04
N SER A 370 27.56 -1.93 -14.78
CA SER A 370 28.48 -1.89 -13.65
C SER A 370 29.45 -3.08 -13.63
N LYS A 371 30.70 -2.79 -13.26
CA LYS A 371 31.78 -3.78 -13.07
C LYS A 371 31.83 -4.36 -11.66
N TYR A 372 31.04 -3.82 -10.73
CA TYR A 372 31.00 -4.18 -9.32
C TYR A 372 29.56 -4.16 -8.80
N PRO A 373 29.25 -4.81 -7.67
CA PRO A 373 27.93 -4.72 -7.04
C PRO A 373 27.55 -3.25 -6.79
N LEU A 374 26.27 -2.88 -6.83
CA LEU A 374 25.89 -1.49 -6.55
C LEU A 374 25.70 -1.30 -5.04
N PRO A 375 26.38 -0.33 -4.39
CA PRO A 375 26.14 -0.05 -2.97
C PRO A 375 24.80 0.65 -2.76
N VAL A 376 24.02 0.14 -1.81
CA VAL A 376 22.75 0.74 -1.36
C VAL A 376 22.98 1.53 -0.08
N VAL A 377 22.64 2.81 -0.10
CA VAL A 377 22.87 3.74 1.01
C VAL A 377 21.56 4.36 1.51
N ASP A 378 21.54 4.79 2.77
CA ASP A 378 20.48 5.65 3.29
C ASP A 378 20.76 7.15 3.02
N GLN A 379 19.84 8.01 3.44
CA GLN A 379 19.95 9.47 3.31
C GLN A 379 21.20 10.07 4.00
N ASP A 380 21.78 9.38 4.98
CA ASP A 380 23.01 9.77 5.69
C ASP A 380 24.29 9.27 4.98
N GLY A 381 24.16 8.56 3.85
CA GLY A 381 25.25 7.93 3.12
C GLY A 381 25.81 6.68 3.81
N LYS A 382 25.07 6.05 4.73
CA LYS A 382 25.48 4.79 5.37
C LYS A 382 25.16 3.60 4.48
N LEU A 383 26.12 2.70 4.34
CA LEU A 383 25.96 1.48 3.56
C LEU A 383 25.02 0.48 4.27
N LYS A 384 23.86 0.25 3.65
CA LYS A 384 22.83 -0.69 4.12
C LYS A 384 22.98 -2.06 3.48
N GLY A 385 23.30 -2.10 2.20
CA GLY A 385 23.43 -3.35 1.45
C GLY A 385 24.12 -3.17 0.11
N ILE A 386 24.11 -4.23 -0.69
CA ILE A 386 24.63 -4.27 -2.05
C ILE A 386 23.65 -4.98 -2.97
N ILE A 387 23.55 -4.51 -4.20
CA ILE A 387 22.80 -5.20 -5.26
C ILE A 387 23.79 -5.92 -6.15
N VAL A 388 23.56 -7.20 -6.37
CA VAL A 388 24.32 -8.05 -7.29
C VAL A 388 23.42 -8.50 -8.42
N ARG A 389 23.97 -8.76 -9.61
CA ARG A 389 23.17 -9.20 -10.77
C ARG A 389 22.28 -10.40 -10.45
N GLY A 390 22.80 -11.34 -9.65
CA GLY A 390 22.04 -12.51 -9.21
C GLY A 390 20.82 -12.20 -8.33
N SER A 391 20.84 -11.12 -7.54
CA SER A 391 19.67 -10.75 -6.73
C SER A 391 18.56 -10.14 -7.58
N VAL A 392 18.93 -9.30 -8.55
CA VAL A 392 18.01 -8.77 -9.57
C VAL A 392 17.38 -9.90 -10.39
N LEU A 393 18.20 -10.80 -10.94
CA LEU A 393 17.71 -11.93 -11.73
C LEU A 393 16.80 -12.86 -10.92
N SER A 394 17.16 -13.15 -9.66
CA SER A 394 16.32 -13.98 -8.80
C SER A 394 14.97 -13.34 -8.48
N ALA A 395 14.90 -12.01 -8.39
CA ALA A 395 13.65 -11.29 -8.20
C ALA A 395 12.76 -11.36 -9.44
N LEU A 396 13.34 -11.34 -10.64
CA LEU A 396 12.61 -11.41 -11.91
C LEU A 396 12.21 -12.83 -12.31
N ALA A 397 13.05 -13.83 -12.02
CA ALA A 397 12.88 -15.22 -12.46
C ALA A 397 11.73 -15.97 -11.75
N ARG A 398 11.19 -15.45 -10.64
CA ARG A 398 10.00 -16.02 -9.99
C ARG A 398 8.74 -15.98 -10.86
N LYS A 399 8.80 -15.32 -12.02
CA LYS A 399 7.77 -15.35 -13.07
C LYS A 399 7.60 -16.72 -13.77
N GLU A 400 8.55 -17.65 -13.62
CA GLU A 400 8.59 -18.90 -14.38
C GLU A 400 8.35 -20.19 -13.57
N SER A 401 7.50 -20.17 -12.53
CA SER A 401 6.92 -21.43 -12.01
C SER A 401 5.97 -22.03 -13.07
N GLU A 402 6.25 -23.26 -13.49
CA GLU A 402 5.76 -23.95 -14.70
C GLU A 402 4.23 -23.93 -14.96
N PRO A 403 3.80 -23.95 -16.24
CA PRO A 403 2.41 -24.29 -16.58
C PRO A 403 2.15 -25.75 -16.22
N ILE A 404 1.36 -25.98 -15.18
CA ILE A 404 0.81 -27.31 -14.90
C ILE A 404 -0.17 -27.65 -16.04
N VAL A 405 0.24 -28.59 -16.87
CA VAL A 405 -0.56 -29.16 -17.97
C VAL A 405 -1.83 -29.78 -17.39
N ALA A 406 -2.98 -29.27 -17.87
CA ALA A 406 -4.35 -29.80 -17.92
C ALA A 406 -4.81 -30.83 -16.86
#